data_AF-A0A845XGX6-F1
#
_entry.id   AF-A0A845XGX6-F1
#
_cell.length_a   1.000
_cell.length_b   1.000
_cell.length_c   1.000
_cell.angle_alpha   90.00
_cell.angle_beta   90.00
_cell.angle_gamma   90.00
#
_symmetry.space_group_name_H-M   'P 1'
#
loop_
_entity.id
_entity.type
_entity.pdbx_description
1 polymer ?
#
loop_
_entity_poly.entity_id
_entity_poly.type
_entity_poly.pdbx_seq_one_letter_code
_entity_poly.pdbx_strand_id
1 'polypeptide(L)' 'SQHSAEFCLDGQELTIPVLAGTEITEVLLGLPWLEERPLVVDKKAGLLSLGD' A
#
# COMPACT_ATOMS: atom_id res chain seq x y z
N SER A 1 3.11 -6.74 -17.73
CA SER A 1 4.14 -5.70 -17.55
C SER A 1 4.16 -5.31 -16.08
N GLN A 2 5.32 -5.22 -15.46
CA GLN A 2 5.43 -4.64 -14.12
C GLN A 2 5.23 -3.13 -14.26
N HIS A 3 4.28 -2.57 -13.52
CA HIS A 3 4.04 -1.13 -13.48
C HIS A 3 4.52 -0.60 -12.13
N SER A 4 4.98 0.64 -12.10
CA SER A 4 5.27 1.35 -10.85
C SER A 4 4.26 2.47 -10.65
N ALA A 5 3.88 2.71 -9.40
CA ALA A 5 3.07 3.87 -9.04
C ALA A 5 3.77 4.67 -7.95
N GLU A 6 3.56 5.98 -8.00
CA GLU A 6 3.93 6.92 -6.96
C GLU A 6 2.69 7.26 -6.13
N PHE A 7 2.80 7.17 -4.82
CA PHE A 7 1.72 7.51 -3.90
C PHE A 7 2.30 8.04 -2.59
N CYS A 8 1.52 8.87 -1.91
CA CYS A 8 1.86 9.41 -0.60
C CYS A 8 1.05 8.69 0.46
N LEU A 9 1.74 8.06 1.41
CA LEU A 9 1.13 7.40 2.56
C LEU A 9 1.82 7.91 3.82
N ASP A 10 1.04 8.38 4.79
CA ASP A 10 1.55 8.97 6.04
C ASP A 10 2.61 10.07 5.83
N GLY A 11 2.48 10.84 4.74
CA GLY A 11 3.41 11.93 4.40
C GLY A 11 4.72 11.48 3.75
N GLN A 12 4.89 10.19 3.48
CA GLN A 12 6.04 9.64 2.77
C GLN A 12 5.70 9.36 1.30
N GLU A 13 6.55 9.82 0.39
CA GLU A 13 6.45 9.48 -1.03
C GLU A 13 7.08 8.11 -1.31
N LEU A 14 6.31 7.25 -1.98
CA LEU A 14 6.64 5.86 -2.19
C LEU A 14 6.55 5.51 -3.67
N THR A 15 7.62 4.95 -4.22
CA THR A 15 7.62 4.33 -5.55
C THR A 15 7.68 2.82 -5.38
N ILE A 16 6.69 2.11 -5.91
CA ILE A 16 6.58 0.67 -5.71
C ILE A 16 6.04 -0.04 -6.94
N PRO A 17 6.28 -1.36 -7.04
CA PRO A 17 5.58 -2.19 -8.02
C PRO A 17 4.09 -2.31 -7.70
N VAL A 18 3.26 -2.08 -8.71
CA VAL A 18 1.81 -2.26 -8.66
C VAL A 18 1.33 -3.25 -9.70
N LEU A 19 0.26 -3.95 -9.37
CA LEU A 19 -0.52 -4.73 -10.32
C LEU A 19 -1.72 -3.88 -10.74
N ALA A 20 -1.77 -3.50 -12.01
CA ALA A 20 -2.89 -2.75 -12.59
C ALA A 20 -3.78 -3.70 -13.39
N GLY A 21 -5.10 -3.60 -13.17
CA GLY A 21 -6.11 -4.35 -13.92
C GLY A 21 -7.37 -3.51 -14.04
N THR A 22 -8.02 -3.53 -15.21
CA THR A 22 -9.22 -2.72 -15.49
C THR A 22 -10.44 -3.11 -14.64
N GLU A 23 -10.40 -4.28 -14.01
CA GLU A 23 -11.46 -4.79 -13.12
C GLU A 23 -11.20 -4.49 -11.64
N ILE A 24 -10.04 -3.92 -11.29
CA ILE A 24 -9.69 -3.59 -9.90
C ILE A 24 -10.06 -2.13 -9.67
N THR A 25 -11.12 -1.91 -8.90
CA THR A 25 -11.65 -0.57 -8.60
C THR A 25 -11.01 0.09 -7.38
N GLU A 26 -10.31 -0.68 -6.55
CA GLU A 26 -9.66 -0.21 -5.33
C GLU A 26 -8.13 -0.33 -5.37
N VAL A 27 -7.45 0.50 -4.58
CA VAL A 27 -6.01 0.31 -4.33
C VAL A 27 -5.84 -0.91 -3.43
N LEU A 28 -5.11 -1.92 -3.91
CA LEU A 28 -4.80 -3.13 -3.14
C LEU A 28 -3.37 -3.08 -2.60
N LEU A 29 -3.25 -3.18 -1.27
CA LEU A 29 -1.99 -3.41 -0.58
C LEU A 29 -1.68 -4.91 -0.62
N GLY A 30 -0.71 -5.28 -1.45
CA GLY A 30 -0.32 -6.69 -1.63
C GLY A 30 0.67 -7.18 -0.57
N LEU A 31 0.72 -8.49 -0.36
CA LEU A 31 1.69 -9.15 0.53
C LEU A 31 3.15 -8.74 0.33
N PRO A 32 3.66 -8.50 -0.90
CA PRO A 32 5.05 -8.08 -1.09
C PRO A 32 5.40 -6.76 -0.38
N TRP A 33 4.42 -5.91 -0.09
CA TRP A 33 4.68 -4.65 0.61
C TRP A 33 4.95 -4.87 2.09
N LEU A 34 4.49 -6.00 2.64
CA LEU A 34 4.66 -6.38 4.04
C LEU A 34 6.06 -6.97 4.32
N GLU A 35 6.82 -7.28 3.27
CA GLU A 35 8.21 -7.71 3.40
C GLU A 35 9.11 -6.54 3.84
N GLU A 36 8.78 -5.33 3.41
CA GLU A 36 9.57 -4.11 3.65
C GLU A 36 8.93 -3.18 4.69
N ARG A 37 7.63 -3.30 4.94
CA ARG A 37 6.89 -2.39 5.83
C ARG A 37 5.87 -3.09 6.71
N PRO A 38 5.87 -2.84 8.04
CA PRO A 38 4.82 -3.35 8.90
C PRO A 38 3.48 -2.67 8.59
N LEU A 39 2.41 -3.46 8.45
CA LEU A 39 1.04 -2.97 8.37
C LEU A 39 0.36 -3.15 9.73
N VAL A 40 -0.14 -2.05 10.31
CA VAL A 40 -0.96 -2.08 11.53
C VAL A 40 -2.38 -1.69 11.18
N VAL A 41 -3.34 -2.55 11.55
CA VAL A 41 -4.77 -2.29 11.38
C VAL A 41 -5.48 -2.50 12.72
N ASP A 42 -5.99 -1.40 13.28
CA ASP A 42 -6.92 -1.43 14.41
C ASP A 42 -8.18 -0.63 14.09
N LYS A 43 -9.24 -1.36 13.75
CA LYS A 43 -10.54 -0.74 13.42
C LYS A 43 -11.24 -0.12 14.62
N LYS A 44 -10.98 -0.59 15.84
CA LYS A 44 -11.59 -0.02 17.05
C LYS A 44 -10.92 1.30 17.41
N ALA A 45 -9.62 1.39 17.23
CA ALA A 45 -8.85 2.61 17.43
C ALA A 45 -8.89 3.57 16.22
N GLY A 46 -9.36 3.12 15.06
CA GLY A 46 -9.34 3.89 13.82
C GLY A 46 -7.94 4.04 13.22
N LEU A 47 -7.05 3.06 13.47
CA LEU A 47 -5.67 3.06 13.02
C LEU A 47 -5.50 2.21 11.77
N LEU A 48 -4.92 2.82 10.74
CA LEU A 48 -4.33 2.15 9.58
C LEU A 48 -2.96 2.81 9.36
N SER A 49 -1.88 2.06 9.52
CA SER A 49 -0.52 2.54 9.24
C SER A 49 0.28 1.51 8.46
N LEU A 50 1.19 1.96 7.59
CA LEU A 50 2.10 1.11 6.83
C LEU A 50 3.51 1.70 6.86
N GLY A 51 4.42 1.07 7.59
CA GLY A 51 5.71 1.65 7.92
C GLY A 51 5.78 2.13 9.37
N ASP A 52 6.82 2.90 9.66
CA ASP A 52 7.07 3.57 10.95
C ASP A 52 6.46 4.98 10.99
#